data_AF-A0A7C7VCA9-F1
#
_entry.id   AF-A0A7C7VCA9-F1
#
_cell.length_a   1.000
_cell.length_b   1.000
_cell.length_c   1.000
_cell.angle_alpha   90.00
_cell.angle_beta   90.00
_cell.angle_gamma   90.00
#
_symmetry.space_group_name_H-M   'P 1'
#
loop_
_entity.id
_entity.type
_entity.pdbx_description
1 polymer ?
#
loop_
_entity_poly.entity_id
_entity_poly.type
_entity_poly.pdbx_seq_one_letter_code
_entity_poly.pdbx_strand_id
1 'polypeptide(L)'
;MRRLRLCGMLCLVFLAVACSATPVHTRTPDADFSRGVELARSVTGGVTAWIQQGTLQVLYPQGGRLLHLRLPLPGASAFQSRLPDPQDVTVPQGAAILPQAFALPNADEALVTLVLVTAQGPRLFVGRLGPDGWRGALASLSPPGQAVRTYRAALTAQGDLVAFWTTKDGPDLWWRRWPQGRPHSLAVQATRWALAPLPTGEVALLWVTPEGALNHALLAPEDALTSPVNLAEGLTSGGGLVDELVAVASGERLFVAWEQRFASGLQAGTSSVWLAAFPWRDLGALRPQRVALPLAEHPAYVPLTAGPAGWSRWAALAPPGRGSDFVADPWLAPVDEGRVMLAVSAFRLQRLDRVAQIAVVYWTPHGMGYQAAARTPGFSQAPQLLTTATGQWLLWREGAAGDRLYLASTDPRWRAAWRATTWADVGEGLLQGTMEALVGAAMFPLALFWLLPGALVLALGALLHVGDLTTWGGRAIFLLAFVVYQVTKAFFLPGLFVYTPFSAWFDLPGQVATALRLGVPVIVPFLGLGVGVAWLHRRQLTSWALLFLVSAGVDALVTLMLYGVNFLGAFS
;
A
#
# COMPACT_ATOMS: atom_id res chain seq x y z
N MET A 1 -23.88 -3.85 42.63
CA MET A 1 -24.00 -2.48 42.06
C MET A 1 -22.69 -1.89 41.50
N ARG A 2 -21.53 -1.94 42.19
CA ARG A 2 -20.26 -1.39 41.65
C ARG A 2 -19.81 -1.95 40.29
N ARG A 3 -19.98 -3.26 40.04
CA ARG A 3 -19.59 -3.91 38.76
C ARG A 3 -20.44 -3.48 37.56
N LEU A 4 -21.74 -3.24 37.77
CA LEU A 4 -22.65 -2.73 36.74
C LEU A 4 -22.32 -1.28 36.34
N ARG A 5 -21.89 -0.44 37.30
CA ARG A 5 -21.46 0.94 37.02
C ARG A 5 -20.18 0.99 36.19
N LEU A 6 -19.21 0.11 36.47
CA LEU A 6 -17.97 0.04 35.69
C LEU A 6 -18.23 -0.41 34.24
N CYS A 7 -19.09 -1.42 34.05
CA CYS A 7 -19.49 -1.88 32.71
C CYS A 7 -20.24 -0.79 31.92
N GLY A 8 -21.19 -0.11 32.57
CA GLY A 8 -21.93 0.99 31.92
C GLY A 8 -21.04 2.16 31.52
N MET A 9 -20.05 2.51 32.35
CA MET A 9 -19.10 3.58 32.05
C MET A 9 -18.14 3.20 30.91
N LEU A 10 -17.65 1.96 30.88
CA LEU A 10 -16.85 1.44 29.77
C LEU A 10 -17.66 1.44 28.46
N CYS A 11 -18.90 0.96 28.46
CA CYS A 11 -19.76 1.00 27.27
C CYS A 11 -20.01 2.44 26.77
N LEU A 12 -20.23 3.39 27.68
CA LEU A 12 -20.40 4.81 27.31
C LEU A 12 -19.13 5.41 26.71
N VAL A 13 -17.96 5.09 27.26
CA VAL A 13 -16.67 5.50 26.68
C VAL A 13 -16.46 4.87 25.31
N PHE A 14 -16.77 3.58 25.13
CA PHE A 14 -16.69 2.91 23.82
C PHE A 14 -17.66 3.50 22.79
N LEU A 15 -18.90 3.81 23.18
CA LEU A 15 -19.88 4.45 22.30
C LEU A 15 -19.46 5.88 21.92
N ALA A 16 -18.91 6.64 22.86
CA ALA A 16 -18.42 8.00 22.59
C ALA A 16 -17.21 7.99 21.63
N VAL A 17 -16.31 7.01 21.76
CA VAL A 17 -15.18 6.83 20.84
C VAL A 17 -15.64 6.36 19.46
N ALA A 18 -16.65 5.47 19.39
CA ALA A 18 -17.20 5.00 18.11
C ALA A 18 -17.95 6.10 17.32
N CYS A 19 -18.44 7.15 17.99
CA CYS A 19 -19.15 8.26 17.35
C CYS A 19 -18.25 9.41 16.89
N SER A 20 -16.96 9.44 17.24
CA SER A 20 -16.06 10.48 16.71
C SER A 20 -15.70 10.16 15.26
N ALA A 21 -16.13 11.02 14.33
CA ALA A 21 -15.79 10.95 12.91
C ALA A 21 -14.32 11.36 12.66
N THR A 22 -13.38 10.65 13.26
CA THR A 22 -11.96 10.78 12.96
C THR A 22 -11.65 10.07 11.65
N PRO A 23 -10.83 10.65 10.76
CA PRO A 23 -10.44 9.98 9.54
C PRO A 23 -9.73 8.66 9.89
N VAL A 24 -10.02 7.62 9.10
CA VAL A 24 -9.41 6.31 9.28
C VAL A 24 -7.94 6.41 8.86
N HIS A 25 -7.06 5.99 9.75
CA HIS A 25 -5.62 6.01 9.51
C HIS A 25 -5.10 4.58 9.31
N THR A 26 -4.26 4.38 8.29
CA THR A 26 -3.56 3.11 8.09
C THR A 26 -2.48 2.91 9.15
N ARG A 27 -1.80 1.75 9.20
CA ARG A 27 -0.71 1.57 10.17
C ARG A 27 0.51 2.38 9.79
N THR A 28 1.34 2.65 10.78
CA THR A 28 2.60 3.38 10.56
C THR A 28 3.52 2.51 9.71
N PRO A 29 3.97 2.99 8.54
CA PRO A 29 5.02 2.31 7.81
C PRO A 29 6.33 2.49 8.61
N ASP A 30 7.17 1.44 8.69
CA ASP A 30 8.43 1.46 9.46
C ASP A 30 9.49 2.43 8.93
N ALA A 31 9.14 3.39 8.06
CA ALA A 31 10.03 4.21 7.26
C ALA A 31 9.87 5.71 7.60
N ASP A 32 10.02 6.61 6.62
CA ASP A 32 9.83 8.05 6.78
C ASP A 32 8.45 8.56 6.38
N PHE A 33 7.60 7.73 5.77
CA PHE A 33 6.21 8.11 5.48
C PHE A 33 5.34 8.18 6.74
N SER A 34 4.35 9.07 6.74
CA SER A 34 3.28 9.11 7.72
C SER A 34 2.40 7.86 7.66
N ARG A 35 1.47 7.71 8.61
CA ARG A 35 0.28 6.87 8.38
C ARG A 35 -0.48 7.42 7.18
N GLY A 36 -1.14 6.54 6.43
CA GLY A 36 -2.06 6.92 5.38
C GLY A 36 -3.35 7.43 5.99
N VAL A 37 -3.86 8.56 5.51
CA VAL A 37 -5.16 9.11 5.91
C VAL A 37 -6.14 8.86 4.79
N GLU A 38 -7.29 8.25 5.11
CA GLU A 38 -8.36 8.01 4.15
C GLU A 38 -8.95 9.36 3.70
N LEU A 39 -8.85 9.65 2.40
CA LEU A 39 -9.43 10.84 1.77
C LEU A 39 -10.88 10.62 1.35
N ALA A 40 -11.18 9.44 0.81
CA ALA A 40 -12.49 9.14 0.23
C ALA A 40 -12.78 7.64 0.17
N ARG A 41 -14.07 7.30 0.08
CA ARG A 41 -14.60 5.95 -0.16
C ARG A 41 -15.47 5.94 -1.41
N SER A 42 -15.64 4.76 -2.00
CA SER A 42 -16.41 4.57 -3.24
C SER A 42 -15.89 5.42 -4.41
N VAL A 43 -14.57 5.62 -4.47
CA VAL A 43 -13.90 6.28 -5.59
C VAL A 43 -14.01 5.39 -6.83
N THR A 44 -14.45 5.99 -7.92
CA THR A 44 -14.60 5.31 -9.22
C THR A 44 -13.63 5.89 -10.23
N GLY A 45 -13.16 5.07 -11.18
CA GLY A 45 -12.24 5.53 -12.23
C GLY A 45 -10.84 5.89 -11.73
N GLY A 46 -10.23 6.89 -12.37
CA GLY A 46 -8.86 7.34 -12.07
C GLY A 46 -8.84 8.48 -11.05
N VAL A 47 -7.71 8.67 -10.41
CA VAL A 47 -7.43 9.80 -9.51
C VAL A 47 -6.28 10.59 -10.14
N THR A 48 -6.18 11.89 -9.87
CA THR A 48 -4.98 12.66 -10.20
C THR A 48 -4.69 13.63 -9.07
N ALA A 49 -3.40 13.81 -8.78
CA ALA A 49 -2.94 14.80 -7.84
C ALA A 49 -1.81 15.63 -8.44
N TRP A 50 -1.74 16.91 -8.05
CA TRP A 50 -0.70 17.84 -8.47
C TRP A 50 -0.45 18.87 -7.38
N ILE A 51 0.66 19.59 -7.48
CA ILE A 51 0.99 20.68 -6.57
C ILE A 51 0.87 21.99 -7.33
N GLN A 52 0.13 22.94 -6.74
CA GLN A 52 -0.07 24.26 -7.31
C GLN A 52 -0.01 25.31 -6.21
N GLN A 53 0.88 26.30 -6.36
CA GLN A 53 1.03 27.42 -5.44
C GLN A 53 1.12 27.02 -3.95
N GLY A 54 1.87 25.95 -3.65
CA GLY A 54 1.99 25.47 -2.29
C GLY A 54 0.73 24.77 -1.74
N THR A 55 -0.15 24.29 -2.62
CA THR A 55 -1.33 23.48 -2.26
C THR A 55 -1.25 22.16 -3.01
N LEU A 56 -1.43 21.05 -2.31
CA LEU A 56 -1.68 19.75 -2.92
C LEU A 56 -3.15 19.70 -3.36
N GLN A 57 -3.36 19.54 -4.65
CA GLN A 57 -4.68 19.40 -5.26
C GLN A 57 -4.90 17.92 -5.59
N VAL A 58 -6.09 17.40 -5.32
CA VAL A 58 -6.49 16.03 -5.65
C VAL A 58 -7.86 16.05 -6.31
N LEU A 59 -7.97 15.43 -7.47
CA LEU A 59 -9.20 15.36 -8.26
C LEU A 59 -9.57 13.89 -8.49
N TYR A 60 -10.78 13.50 -8.11
CA TYR A 60 -11.23 12.11 -8.18
C TYR A 60 -12.75 11.98 -8.37
N PRO A 61 -13.25 10.98 -9.13
CA PRO A 61 -14.66 10.70 -9.23
C PRO A 61 -15.20 9.93 -8.02
N GLN A 62 -16.38 10.29 -7.53
CA GLN A 62 -17.09 9.58 -6.46
C GLN A 62 -18.60 9.71 -6.65
N GLY A 63 -19.32 8.59 -6.71
CA GLY A 63 -20.79 8.60 -6.80
C GLY A 63 -21.34 9.37 -8.01
N GLY A 64 -20.62 9.37 -9.13
CA GLY A 64 -20.99 10.12 -10.34
C GLY A 64 -20.63 11.61 -10.33
N ARG A 65 -20.07 12.12 -9.22
CA ARG A 65 -19.57 13.50 -9.07
C ARG A 65 -18.07 13.53 -9.26
N LEU A 66 -17.52 14.69 -9.63
CA LEU A 66 -16.08 14.91 -9.70
C LEU A 66 -15.69 15.79 -8.50
N LEU A 67 -14.91 15.26 -7.58
CA LEU A 67 -14.55 15.93 -6.34
C LEU A 67 -13.12 16.48 -6.39
N HIS A 68 -12.93 17.70 -5.90
CA HIS A 68 -11.67 18.42 -5.83
C HIS A 68 -11.33 18.75 -4.38
N LEU A 69 -10.28 18.10 -3.87
CA LEU A 69 -9.72 18.34 -2.54
C LEU A 69 -8.48 19.24 -2.66
N ARG A 70 -8.38 20.23 -1.79
CA ARG A 70 -7.28 21.20 -1.77
C ARG A 70 -6.64 21.22 -0.39
N LEU A 71 -5.40 20.75 -0.29
CA LEU A 71 -4.68 20.64 0.97
C LEU A 71 -3.50 21.62 0.99
N PRO A 72 -3.52 22.68 1.82
CA PRO A 72 -2.42 23.62 1.90
C PRO A 72 -1.14 22.93 2.40
N LEU A 73 -0.03 23.10 1.66
CA LEU A 73 1.28 22.62 2.08
C LEU A 73 1.86 23.54 3.15
N PRO A 74 2.78 23.07 4.00
CA PRO A 74 3.34 23.88 5.07
C PRO A 74 4.06 25.11 4.54
N GLY A 75 3.62 26.29 4.98
CA GLY A 75 4.09 27.59 4.48
C GLY A 75 2.93 28.51 4.10
N ALA A 76 1.80 27.93 3.69
CA ALA A 76 0.50 28.60 3.72
C ALA A 76 -0.02 28.62 5.18
N SER A 77 -0.63 29.71 5.62
CA SER A 77 -1.04 30.00 7.01
C SER A 77 -1.78 28.86 7.75
N ALA A 78 -1.63 28.83 9.09
CA ALA A 78 -2.29 27.96 10.08
C ALA A 78 -2.46 26.48 9.69
N PHE A 79 -1.47 25.66 10.06
CA PHE A 79 -1.53 24.20 9.93
C PHE A 79 -2.76 23.62 10.64
N GLN A 80 -3.61 22.91 9.89
CA GLN A 80 -4.70 22.11 10.43
C GLN A 80 -4.47 20.65 10.04
N SER A 81 -4.44 19.75 11.03
CA SER A 81 -4.27 18.31 10.78
C SER A 81 -5.51 17.66 10.16
N ARG A 82 -6.67 18.34 10.24
CA ARG A 82 -7.93 17.89 9.67
C ARG A 82 -7.92 18.14 8.16
N LEU A 83 -8.29 17.11 7.40
CA LEU A 83 -8.51 17.23 5.97
C LEU A 83 -9.71 18.16 5.69
N PRO A 84 -9.58 19.09 4.74
CA PRO A 84 -10.71 19.92 4.31
C PRO A 84 -11.76 19.06 3.59
N ASP A 85 -13.00 19.54 3.57
CA ASP A 85 -14.04 18.86 2.81
C ASP A 85 -13.80 19.05 1.30
N PRO A 86 -13.92 17.98 0.49
CA PRO A 86 -13.76 18.08 -0.95
C PRO A 86 -14.91 18.89 -1.57
N GLN A 87 -14.59 19.68 -2.59
CA GLN A 87 -15.57 20.48 -3.33
C GLN A 87 -16.05 19.73 -4.57
N ASP A 88 -17.33 19.83 -4.86
CA ASP A 88 -17.88 19.26 -6.09
C ASP A 88 -17.59 20.18 -7.27
N VAL A 89 -16.94 19.60 -8.28
CA VAL A 89 -16.65 20.26 -9.54
C VAL A 89 -17.72 19.85 -10.54
N THR A 90 -18.70 20.72 -10.75
CA THR A 90 -19.81 20.46 -11.66
C THR A 90 -19.28 20.19 -13.08
N VAL A 91 -19.51 18.97 -13.54
CA VAL A 91 -19.19 18.57 -14.91
C VAL A 91 -20.39 18.89 -15.79
N PRO A 92 -20.21 19.59 -16.93
CA PRO A 92 -21.34 20.05 -17.74
C PRO A 92 -22.26 18.94 -18.24
N GLN A 93 -21.69 17.76 -18.55
CA GLN A 93 -22.41 16.64 -19.14
C GLN A 93 -21.77 15.30 -18.77
N GLY A 94 -22.60 14.30 -18.47
CA GLY A 94 -22.17 12.92 -18.25
C GLY A 94 -21.40 12.69 -16.96
N ALA A 95 -20.85 11.49 -16.82
CA ALA A 95 -19.97 11.12 -15.71
C ALA A 95 -18.51 11.28 -16.13
N ALA A 96 -17.72 11.99 -15.32
CA ALA A 96 -16.28 12.12 -15.53
C ALA A 96 -15.54 10.89 -15.02
N ILE A 97 -14.64 10.37 -15.84
CA ILE A 97 -13.74 9.26 -15.50
C ILE A 97 -12.31 9.60 -15.94
N LEU A 98 -11.34 8.95 -15.28
CA LEU A 98 -9.92 9.03 -15.60
C LEU A 98 -9.38 10.48 -15.72
N PRO A 99 -9.54 11.36 -14.72
CA PRO A 99 -8.92 12.70 -14.78
C PRO A 99 -7.39 12.61 -14.78
N GLN A 100 -6.72 13.51 -15.51
CA GLN A 100 -5.30 13.84 -15.39
C GLN A 100 -5.16 15.36 -15.32
N ALA A 101 -4.40 15.86 -14.36
CA ALA A 101 -4.25 17.28 -14.11
C ALA A 101 -2.78 17.71 -14.15
N PHE A 102 -2.54 18.91 -14.65
CA PHE A 102 -1.22 19.50 -14.81
C PHE A 102 -1.24 20.93 -14.28
N ALA A 103 -0.31 21.26 -13.39
CA ALA A 103 -0.14 22.62 -12.90
C ALA A 103 0.37 23.52 -14.03
N LEU A 104 -0.30 24.65 -14.27
CA LEU A 104 0.21 25.65 -15.20
C LEU A 104 1.24 26.54 -14.49
N PRO A 105 2.42 26.79 -15.10
CA PRO A 105 3.39 27.73 -14.55
C PRO A 105 2.77 29.11 -14.36
N ASN A 106 2.96 29.71 -13.18
CA ASN A 106 2.51 31.07 -12.84
C ASN A 106 0.99 31.34 -12.93
N ALA A 107 0.15 30.29 -12.94
CA ALA A 107 -1.31 30.43 -12.89
C ALA A 107 -1.88 29.78 -11.62
N ASP A 108 -3.08 30.23 -11.24
CA ASP A 108 -3.91 29.59 -10.20
C ASP A 108 -4.92 28.60 -10.83
N GLU A 109 -4.61 28.12 -12.04
CA GLU A 109 -5.43 27.19 -12.80
C GLU A 109 -4.61 25.96 -13.17
N ALA A 110 -5.24 24.79 -13.19
CA ALA A 110 -4.66 23.56 -13.72
C ALA A 110 -5.30 23.23 -15.08
N LEU A 111 -4.53 22.68 -16.00
CA LEU A 111 -5.10 22.00 -17.15
C LEU A 111 -5.51 20.60 -16.74
N VAL A 112 -6.78 20.27 -16.96
CA VAL A 112 -7.34 18.97 -16.62
C VAL A 112 -7.88 18.33 -17.89
N THR A 113 -7.38 17.14 -18.19
CA THR A 113 -7.95 16.22 -19.16
C THR A 113 -8.79 15.18 -18.44
N LEU A 114 -9.87 14.76 -19.09
CA LEU A 114 -10.77 13.74 -18.53
C LEU A 114 -11.65 13.14 -19.64
N VAL A 115 -12.14 11.94 -19.39
CA VAL A 115 -13.13 11.31 -20.27
C VAL A 115 -14.52 11.54 -19.70
N LEU A 116 -15.44 12.02 -20.53
CA LEU A 116 -16.86 12.13 -20.20
C LEU A 116 -17.63 10.99 -20.86
N VAL A 117 -18.37 10.24 -20.05
CA VAL A 117 -19.32 9.23 -20.56
C VAL A 117 -20.61 9.94 -20.92
N THR A 118 -20.83 10.14 -22.22
CA THR A 118 -22.01 10.81 -22.78
C THR A 118 -22.95 9.81 -23.45
N ALA A 119 -24.13 10.25 -23.90
CA ALA A 119 -25.03 9.43 -24.72
C ALA A 119 -24.38 8.94 -26.04
N GLN A 120 -23.38 9.66 -26.56
CA GLN A 120 -22.62 9.28 -27.76
C GLN A 120 -21.42 8.38 -27.44
N GLY A 121 -21.25 7.97 -26.19
CA GLY A 121 -20.11 7.22 -25.71
C GLY A 121 -19.05 8.07 -24.99
N PRO A 122 -17.95 7.44 -24.55
CA PRO A 122 -16.84 8.11 -23.86
C PRO A 122 -16.06 9.01 -24.81
N ARG A 123 -15.87 10.28 -24.44
CA ARG A 123 -15.13 11.27 -25.23
C ARG A 123 -14.11 11.99 -24.38
N LEU A 124 -12.97 12.37 -24.98
CA LEU A 124 -11.89 13.06 -24.28
C LEU A 124 -12.10 14.58 -24.33
N PHE A 125 -11.98 15.21 -23.17
CA PHE A 125 -12.12 16.65 -22.98
C PHE A 125 -10.91 17.23 -22.25
N VAL A 126 -10.72 18.53 -22.42
CA VAL A 126 -9.77 19.35 -21.68
C VAL A 126 -10.49 20.60 -21.15
N GLY A 127 -10.12 21.05 -19.95
CA GLY A 127 -10.56 22.31 -19.38
C GLY A 127 -9.51 22.92 -18.47
N ARG A 128 -9.76 24.17 -18.08
CA ARG A 128 -8.98 24.86 -17.04
C ARG A 128 -9.75 24.81 -15.74
N LEU A 129 -9.16 24.22 -14.71
CA LEU A 129 -9.75 24.11 -13.37
C LEU A 129 -9.08 25.13 -12.45
N GLY A 130 -9.85 26.10 -11.96
CA GLY A 130 -9.40 27.07 -10.96
C GLY A 130 -9.86 26.70 -9.53
N PRO A 131 -9.62 27.58 -8.55
CA PRO A 131 -10.07 27.37 -7.17
C PRO A 131 -11.58 27.26 -7.04
N ASP A 132 -12.35 27.95 -7.89
CA ASP A 132 -13.82 28.01 -7.80
C ASP A 132 -14.52 27.05 -8.77
N GLY A 133 -13.77 26.16 -9.44
CA GLY A 133 -14.28 25.24 -10.46
C GLY A 133 -13.78 25.56 -11.87
N TRP A 134 -14.51 25.11 -12.90
CA TRP A 134 -14.10 25.25 -14.30
C TRP A 134 -14.07 26.71 -14.76
N ARG A 135 -13.00 27.07 -15.46
CA ARG A 135 -12.83 28.35 -16.15
C ARG A 135 -13.19 28.17 -17.62
N GLY A 136 -14.44 28.52 -17.95
CA GLY A 136 -15.00 28.37 -19.30
C GLY A 136 -15.53 26.96 -19.60
N ALA A 137 -15.89 26.73 -20.86
CA ALA A 137 -16.43 25.45 -21.32
C ALA A 137 -15.31 24.42 -21.57
N LEU A 138 -15.62 23.15 -21.33
CA LEU A 138 -14.72 22.04 -21.68
C LEU A 138 -14.59 21.94 -23.20
N ALA A 139 -13.36 21.88 -23.70
CA ALA A 139 -13.06 21.68 -25.11
C ALA A 139 -12.90 20.18 -25.39
N SER A 140 -13.55 19.69 -26.45
CA SER A 140 -13.37 18.29 -26.86
C SER A 140 -12.03 18.11 -27.58
N LEU A 141 -11.23 17.15 -27.12
CA LEU A 141 -9.98 16.75 -27.75
C LEU A 141 -10.20 15.71 -28.85
N SER A 142 -11.04 14.72 -28.59
CA SER A 142 -11.36 13.65 -29.53
C SER A 142 -12.46 14.05 -30.54
N PRO A 143 -12.37 13.61 -31.81
CA PRO A 143 -13.42 13.81 -32.80
C PRO A 143 -14.81 13.29 -32.33
N PRO A 144 -15.91 13.89 -32.84
CA PRO A 144 -17.25 13.32 -32.66
C PRO A 144 -17.32 11.87 -33.19
N GLY A 145 -18.09 11.02 -32.52
CA GLY A 145 -18.29 9.61 -32.91
C GLY A 145 -17.14 8.66 -32.57
N GLN A 146 -15.99 9.15 -32.08
CA GLN A 146 -14.90 8.29 -31.62
C GLN A 146 -15.01 8.01 -30.13
N ALA A 147 -15.37 6.78 -29.77
CA ALA A 147 -15.41 6.32 -28.38
C ALA A 147 -13.97 6.10 -27.86
N VAL A 148 -13.53 6.96 -26.96
CA VAL A 148 -12.20 6.89 -26.32
C VAL A 148 -12.17 5.75 -25.32
N ARG A 149 -11.19 4.85 -25.45
CA ARG A 149 -10.99 3.73 -24.52
C ARG A 149 -10.03 4.11 -23.39
N THR A 150 -8.87 4.62 -23.74
CA THR A 150 -7.75 4.93 -22.86
C THR A 150 -6.98 6.10 -23.43
N TYR A 151 -6.39 6.93 -22.57
CA TYR A 151 -5.60 8.08 -22.97
C TYR A 151 -4.47 8.38 -21.98
N ARG A 152 -3.48 9.13 -22.45
CA ARG A 152 -2.41 9.76 -21.66
C ARG A 152 -2.21 11.17 -22.17
N ALA A 153 -1.91 12.11 -21.27
CA ALA A 153 -1.56 13.46 -21.63
C ALA A 153 -0.25 13.90 -20.96
N ALA A 154 0.40 14.90 -21.54
CA ALA A 154 1.57 15.56 -21.00
C ALA A 154 1.48 17.07 -21.22
N LEU A 155 1.97 17.84 -20.27
CA LEU A 155 2.14 19.29 -20.39
C LEU A 155 3.58 19.60 -20.80
N THR A 156 3.75 20.28 -21.93
CA THR A 156 5.05 20.73 -22.43
C THR A 156 5.60 21.90 -21.61
N ALA A 157 6.90 22.19 -21.76
CA ALA A 157 7.53 23.33 -21.10
C ALA A 157 6.91 24.69 -21.50
N GLN A 158 6.32 24.76 -22.70
CA GLN A 158 5.63 25.95 -23.23
C GLN A 158 4.19 26.09 -22.70
N GLY A 159 3.68 25.09 -21.96
CA GLY A 159 2.31 25.08 -21.45
C GLY A 159 1.28 24.52 -22.43
N ASP A 160 1.69 23.99 -23.58
CA ASP A 160 0.81 23.23 -24.47
C ASP A 160 0.55 21.84 -23.88
N LEU A 161 -0.68 21.37 -24.03
CA LEU A 161 -1.07 20.02 -23.67
C LEU A 161 -1.00 19.12 -24.91
N VAL A 162 -0.33 17.99 -24.80
CA VAL A 162 -0.34 16.93 -25.82
C VAL A 162 -1.06 15.71 -25.23
N ALA A 163 -2.08 15.22 -25.92
CA ALA A 163 -2.83 14.04 -25.52
C ALA A 163 -2.77 12.96 -26.60
N PHE A 164 -2.53 11.72 -26.19
CA PHE A 164 -2.58 10.51 -27.00
C PHE A 164 -3.69 9.59 -26.50
N TRP A 165 -4.50 9.02 -27.39
CA TRP A 165 -5.60 8.12 -27.04
C TRP A 165 -5.82 7.02 -28.07
N THR A 166 -6.45 5.93 -27.62
CA THR A 166 -6.99 4.89 -28.52
C THR A 166 -8.50 4.94 -28.56
N THR A 167 -9.07 4.55 -29.69
CA THR A 167 -10.52 4.40 -29.86
C THR A 167 -10.94 2.95 -29.66
N LYS A 168 -12.25 2.70 -29.52
CA LYS A 168 -12.79 1.34 -29.43
C LYS A 168 -12.71 0.58 -30.76
N ASP A 169 -12.77 1.31 -31.88
CA ASP A 169 -13.02 0.75 -33.22
C ASP A 169 -11.76 0.64 -34.09
N GLY A 170 -10.59 1.07 -33.59
CA GLY A 170 -9.35 1.09 -34.38
C GLY A 170 -8.10 0.76 -33.55
N PRO A 171 -7.08 0.17 -34.18
CA PRO A 171 -5.80 -0.11 -33.53
C PRO A 171 -4.91 1.13 -33.43
N ASP A 172 -5.25 2.19 -34.17
CA ASP A 172 -4.45 3.40 -34.30
C ASP A 172 -4.36 4.20 -32.99
N LEU A 173 -3.19 4.79 -32.79
CA LEU A 173 -2.95 5.74 -31.73
C LEU A 173 -3.21 7.16 -32.24
N TRP A 174 -4.25 7.81 -31.71
CA TRP A 174 -4.59 9.18 -32.06
C TRP A 174 -3.89 10.15 -31.13
N TRP A 175 -3.60 11.35 -31.61
CA TRP A 175 -3.05 12.40 -30.78
C TRP A 175 -3.47 13.80 -31.23
N ARG A 176 -3.33 14.76 -30.30
CA ARG A 176 -3.60 16.18 -30.54
C ARG A 176 -2.85 17.05 -29.55
N ARG A 177 -2.32 18.17 -30.04
CA ARG A 177 -1.86 19.31 -29.24
C ARG A 177 -3.04 20.26 -28.96
N TRP A 178 -3.04 20.91 -27.81
CA TRP A 178 -4.03 21.91 -27.40
C TRP A 178 -3.33 23.13 -26.81
N PRO A 179 -3.76 24.36 -27.13
CA PRO A 179 -5.00 24.73 -27.82
C PRO A 179 -4.95 24.63 -29.35
N GLN A 180 -3.76 24.51 -29.92
CA GLN A 180 -3.51 24.50 -31.37
C GLN A 180 -3.33 23.06 -31.85
N GLY A 181 -3.84 22.73 -33.04
CA GLY A 181 -3.64 21.43 -33.66
C GLY A 181 -4.95 20.69 -33.94
N ARG A 182 -4.91 19.87 -35.01
CA ARG A 182 -5.99 18.96 -35.38
C ARG A 182 -5.67 17.57 -34.83
N PRO A 183 -6.67 16.70 -34.61
CA PRO A 183 -6.40 15.30 -34.32
C PRO A 183 -5.62 14.64 -35.46
N HIS A 184 -4.55 13.93 -35.13
CA HIS A 184 -3.74 13.12 -36.03
C HIS A 184 -3.87 11.64 -35.65
N SER A 185 -3.85 10.76 -36.65
CA SER A 185 -3.75 9.31 -36.43
C SER A 185 -2.32 8.86 -36.69
N LEU A 186 -1.75 8.09 -35.77
CA LEU A 186 -0.50 7.36 -35.96
C LEU A 186 -0.86 5.90 -36.22
N ALA A 187 -0.51 5.40 -37.40
CA ALA A 187 -0.75 4.01 -37.83
C ALA A 187 0.22 3.03 -37.12
N VAL A 188 0.19 3.01 -35.79
CA VAL A 188 0.93 2.10 -34.94
C VAL A 188 -0.04 1.31 -34.08
N GLN A 189 0.23 0.02 -33.93
CA GLN A 189 -0.49 -0.82 -32.99
C GLN A 189 0.20 -0.71 -31.63
N ALA A 190 -0.28 0.19 -30.77
CA ALA A 190 0.25 0.35 -29.43
C ALA A 190 -0.62 -0.41 -28.41
N THR A 191 -0.04 -1.34 -27.67
CA THR A 191 -0.73 -2.03 -26.55
C THR A 191 -0.68 -1.19 -25.28
N ARG A 192 0.43 -0.50 -25.04
CA ARG A 192 0.67 0.47 -23.96
C ARG A 192 1.56 1.61 -24.46
N TRP A 193 1.40 2.80 -23.90
CA TRP A 193 2.23 3.97 -24.23
C TRP A 193 2.43 4.89 -23.02
N ALA A 194 3.53 5.65 -23.06
CA ALA A 194 3.89 6.66 -22.08
C ALA A 194 4.32 7.94 -22.78
N LEU A 195 4.15 9.05 -22.08
CA LEU A 195 4.57 10.37 -22.52
C LEU A 195 5.50 10.96 -21.47
N ALA A 196 6.61 11.54 -21.92
CA ALA A 196 7.51 12.30 -21.07
C ALA A 196 7.79 13.66 -21.71
N PRO A 197 7.29 14.76 -21.14
CA PRO A 197 7.64 16.09 -21.63
C PRO A 197 9.13 16.35 -21.37
N LEU A 198 9.82 16.88 -22.39
CA LEU A 198 11.25 17.20 -22.33
C LEU A 198 11.45 18.69 -22.04
N PRO A 199 12.59 19.09 -21.43
CA PRO A 199 12.90 20.50 -21.17
C PRO A 199 12.96 21.38 -22.43
N THR A 200 13.18 20.76 -23.60
CA THR A 200 13.24 21.44 -24.91
C THR A 200 11.87 21.75 -25.51
N GLY A 201 10.77 21.29 -24.89
CA GLY A 201 9.41 21.43 -25.42
C GLY A 201 8.94 20.28 -26.30
N GLU A 202 9.86 19.38 -26.65
CA GLU A 202 9.53 18.10 -27.28
C GLU A 202 8.80 17.19 -26.28
N VAL A 203 8.02 16.24 -26.79
CA VAL A 203 7.43 15.16 -25.97
C VAL A 203 7.99 13.83 -26.46
N ALA A 204 8.65 13.10 -25.57
CA ALA A 204 9.03 11.72 -25.83
C ALA A 204 7.79 10.82 -25.73
N LEU A 205 7.46 10.15 -26.83
CA LEU A 205 6.44 9.12 -26.93
C LEU A 205 7.13 7.76 -26.89
N LEU A 206 6.76 6.92 -25.92
CA LEU A 206 7.15 5.51 -25.89
C LEU A 206 5.93 4.63 -26.04
N TRP A 207 6.04 3.53 -26.79
CA TRP A 207 4.97 2.54 -26.88
C TRP A 207 5.48 1.13 -27.06
N VAL A 208 4.67 0.17 -26.63
CA VAL A 208 4.92 -1.26 -26.79
C VAL A 208 4.01 -1.81 -27.88
N THR A 209 4.57 -2.54 -28.85
CA THR A 209 3.80 -3.24 -29.89
C THR A 209 3.24 -4.56 -29.38
N PRO A 210 2.30 -5.21 -30.08
CA PRO A 210 1.80 -6.54 -29.70
C PRO A 210 2.91 -7.59 -29.59
N GLU A 211 3.97 -7.47 -30.39
CA GLU A 211 5.15 -8.35 -30.39
C GLU A 211 6.12 -8.06 -29.21
N GLY A 212 5.82 -7.04 -28.40
CA GLY A 212 6.64 -6.66 -27.25
C GLY A 212 7.87 -5.83 -27.61
N ALA A 213 7.87 -5.13 -28.74
CA ALA A 213 8.91 -4.16 -29.06
C ALA A 213 8.62 -2.81 -28.37
N LEU A 214 9.57 -2.29 -27.61
CA LEU A 214 9.52 -0.95 -27.04
C LEU A 214 10.09 0.05 -28.05
N ASN A 215 9.25 0.97 -28.51
CA ASN A 215 9.63 2.00 -29.47
C ASN A 215 9.61 3.38 -28.82
N HIS A 216 10.38 4.29 -29.41
CA HIS A 216 10.51 5.68 -29.00
C HIS A 216 10.44 6.62 -30.20
N ALA A 217 9.75 7.75 -30.04
CA ALA A 217 9.75 8.85 -30.99
C ALA A 217 9.66 10.19 -30.23
N LEU A 218 10.17 11.26 -30.84
CA LEU A 218 10.04 12.62 -30.33
C LEU A 218 8.97 13.36 -31.12
N LEU A 219 8.02 13.97 -30.41
CA LEU A 219 7.07 14.90 -30.99
C LEU A 219 7.60 16.33 -30.80
N ALA A 220 7.95 16.97 -31.91
CA ALA A 220 8.42 18.34 -31.94
C ALA A 220 7.29 19.34 -31.64
N PRO A 221 7.61 20.58 -31.23
CA PRO A 221 6.64 21.66 -31.01
C PRO A 221 5.74 21.93 -32.22
N GLU A 222 6.28 21.82 -33.43
CA GLU A 222 5.60 22.02 -34.72
C GLU A 222 4.78 20.82 -35.20
N ASP A 223 4.43 19.90 -34.30
CA ASP A 223 3.60 18.72 -34.60
C ASP A 223 4.27 17.70 -35.56
N ALA A 224 5.59 17.77 -35.71
CA ALA A 224 6.39 16.78 -36.43
C ALA A 224 6.83 15.64 -35.51
N LEU A 225 6.56 14.39 -35.90
CA LEU A 225 7.01 13.20 -35.19
C LEU A 225 8.26 12.63 -35.86
N THR A 226 9.31 12.37 -35.09
CA THR A 226 10.50 11.69 -35.61
C THR A 226 10.20 10.25 -36.01
N SER A 227 11.02 9.66 -36.88
CA SER A 227 10.94 8.23 -37.17
C SER A 227 11.07 7.42 -35.87
N PRO A 228 10.21 6.40 -35.66
CA PRO A 228 10.31 5.49 -34.52
C PRO A 228 11.68 4.81 -34.44
N VAL A 229 12.23 4.73 -33.24
CA VAL A 229 13.43 3.95 -32.91
C VAL A 229 13.06 2.81 -31.99
N ASN A 230 13.43 1.59 -32.34
CA ASN A 230 13.29 0.42 -31.48
C ASN A 230 14.37 0.44 -30.38
N LEU A 231 13.95 0.48 -29.12
CA LEU A 231 14.83 0.51 -27.96
C LEU A 231 15.12 -0.88 -27.39
N ALA A 232 14.16 -1.79 -27.51
CA ALA A 232 14.23 -3.16 -26.98
C ALA A 232 13.16 -4.05 -27.62
N GLU A 233 13.44 -5.34 -27.68
CA GLU A 233 12.53 -6.38 -28.16
C GLU A 233 12.21 -7.40 -27.07
N GLY A 234 11.12 -8.15 -27.25
CA GLY A 234 10.79 -9.29 -26.39
C GLY A 234 10.31 -8.93 -24.99
N LEU A 235 9.77 -7.72 -24.75
CA LEU A 235 9.19 -7.33 -23.46
C LEU A 235 8.00 -8.21 -23.05
N THR A 236 7.38 -8.91 -24.01
CA THR A 236 6.28 -9.86 -23.80
C THR A 236 6.72 -11.33 -23.87
N SER A 237 8.03 -11.59 -23.87
CA SER A 237 8.56 -12.95 -23.86
C SER A 237 8.16 -13.72 -22.60
N GLY A 238 8.08 -15.05 -22.70
CA GLY A 238 7.75 -15.93 -21.57
C GLY A 238 6.28 -15.89 -21.11
N GLY A 239 5.36 -15.39 -21.94
CA GLY A 239 3.92 -15.31 -21.61
C GLY A 239 3.55 -14.10 -20.74
N GLY A 240 4.48 -13.18 -20.52
CA GLY A 240 4.22 -11.91 -19.85
C GLY A 240 3.59 -10.90 -20.80
N LEU A 241 2.70 -10.07 -20.29
CA LEU A 241 2.11 -8.93 -20.99
C LEU A 241 2.58 -7.64 -20.32
N VAL A 242 2.83 -6.60 -21.11
CA VAL A 242 3.09 -5.27 -20.54
C VAL A 242 1.76 -4.64 -20.14
N ASP A 243 1.53 -4.46 -18.84
CA ASP A 243 0.24 -3.96 -18.32
C ASP A 243 0.25 -2.46 -18.04
N GLU A 244 1.41 -1.88 -17.74
CA GLU A 244 1.55 -0.43 -17.52
C GLU A 244 2.92 0.03 -18.04
N LEU A 245 2.97 1.26 -18.57
CA LEU A 245 4.18 1.90 -19.07
C LEU A 245 4.16 3.36 -18.63
N VAL A 246 5.18 3.77 -17.88
CA VAL A 246 5.35 5.14 -17.41
C VAL A 246 6.72 5.66 -17.78
N ALA A 247 6.81 6.95 -18.07
CA ALA A 247 8.07 7.59 -18.40
C ALA A 247 8.14 8.99 -17.78
N VAL A 248 9.35 9.41 -17.42
CA VAL A 248 9.63 10.77 -16.95
C VAL A 248 11.01 11.21 -17.40
N ALA A 249 11.14 12.47 -17.76
CA ALA A 249 12.44 13.08 -18.02
C ALA A 249 13.02 13.67 -16.72
N SER A 250 14.30 13.44 -16.47
CA SER A 250 15.04 14.09 -15.39
C SER A 250 16.47 14.40 -15.87
N GLY A 251 16.77 15.69 -16.01
CA GLY A 251 17.98 16.17 -16.68
C GLY A 251 18.03 15.72 -18.15
N GLU A 252 19.17 15.20 -18.58
CA GLU A 252 19.38 14.69 -19.95
C GLU A 252 18.92 13.24 -20.15
N ARG A 253 18.29 12.63 -19.14
CA ARG A 253 17.91 11.22 -19.16
C ARG A 253 16.40 11.05 -19.17
N LEU A 254 15.95 10.09 -19.96
CA LEU A 254 14.61 9.55 -19.93
C LEU A 254 14.61 8.30 -19.07
N PHE A 255 13.72 8.28 -18.08
CA PHE A 255 13.46 7.13 -17.24
C PHE A 255 12.18 6.49 -17.72
N VAL A 256 12.22 5.18 -17.95
CA VAL A 256 11.07 4.38 -18.33
C VAL A 256 10.91 3.24 -17.34
N ALA A 257 9.69 3.06 -16.83
CA ALA A 257 9.35 1.90 -16.04
C ALA A 257 8.13 1.20 -16.67
N TRP A 258 8.14 -0.12 -16.65
CA TRP A 258 7.01 -0.91 -17.12
C TRP A 258 6.74 -2.09 -16.21
N GLU A 259 5.47 -2.47 -16.18
CA GLU A 259 5.00 -3.67 -15.52
C GLU A 259 4.89 -4.81 -16.53
N GLN A 260 5.50 -5.94 -16.23
CA GLN A 260 5.30 -7.20 -16.94
C GLN A 260 4.50 -8.16 -16.05
N ARG A 261 3.28 -8.48 -16.48
CA ARG A 261 2.31 -9.31 -15.75
C ARG A 261 2.11 -10.65 -16.45
N PHE A 262 2.08 -11.72 -15.67
CA PHE A 262 1.96 -13.08 -16.20
C PHE A 262 0.53 -13.61 -15.94
N ALA A 263 -0.23 -13.79 -17.02
CA ALA A 263 -1.63 -14.23 -16.94
C ALA A 263 -1.81 -15.75 -16.96
N SER A 264 -0.80 -16.50 -17.39
CA SER A 264 -0.86 -17.96 -17.55
C SER A 264 0.48 -18.64 -17.25
N GLY A 265 0.49 -19.97 -17.21
CA GLY A 265 1.68 -20.79 -16.93
C GLY A 265 2.04 -20.86 -15.44
N LEU A 266 3.27 -21.32 -15.14
CA LEU A 266 3.76 -21.48 -13.76
C LEU A 266 3.94 -20.14 -13.02
N GLN A 267 3.95 -19.03 -13.76
CA GLN A 267 4.07 -17.67 -13.23
C GLN A 267 2.72 -16.93 -13.20
N ALA A 268 1.61 -17.61 -13.48
CA ALA A 268 0.29 -16.98 -13.48
C ALA A 268 0.01 -16.25 -12.15
N GLY A 269 -0.44 -14.99 -12.23
CA GLY A 269 -0.71 -14.16 -11.06
C GLY A 269 0.50 -13.39 -10.52
N THR A 270 1.69 -13.56 -11.10
CA THR A 270 2.89 -12.78 -10.75
C THR A 270 3.01 -11.51 -11.60
N SER A 271 3.72 -10.52 -11.06
CA SER A 271 4.03 -9.28 -11.76
C SER A 271 5.42 -8.77 -11.40
N SER A 272 6.08 -8.09 -12.35
CA SER A 272 7.39 -7.50 -12.14
C SER A 272 7.50 -6.14 -12.80
N VAL A 273 8.09 -5.18 -12.07
CA VAL A 273 8.44 -3.87 -12.62
C VAL A 273 9.91 -3.83 -13.01
N TRP A 274 10.16 -3.28 -14.19
CA TRP A 274 11.48 -2.99 -14.71
C TRP A 274 11.66 -1.49 -14.86
N LEU A 275 12.88 -1.01 -14.62
CA LEU A 275 13.26 0.39 -14.74
C LEU A 275 14.49 0.50 -15.64
N ALA A 276 14.47 1.40 -16.62
CA ALA A 276 15.62 1.75 -17.43
C ALA A 276 15.79 3.26 -17.53
N ALA A 277 17.02 3.70 -17.77
CA ALA A 277 17.36 5.10 -17.93
C ALA A 277 18.37 5.28 -19.07
N PHE A 278 18.05 6.11 -20.05
CA PHE A 278 18.90 6.37 -21.22
C PHE A 278 18.88 7.85 -21.62
N PRO A 279 19.93 8.37 -22.27
CA PRO A 279 19.90 9.72 -22.82
C PRO A 279 18.84 9.82 -23.92
N TRP A 280 17.97 10.83 -23.87
CA TRP A 280 16.88 10.94 -24.85
C TRP A 280 17.32 11.43 -26.24
N ARG A 281 18.55 11.95 -26.36
CA ARG A 281 19.17 12.36 -27.64
C ARG A 281 20.10 11.32 -28.25
N ASP A 282 20.68 10.46 -27.42
CA ASP A 282 21.65 9.44 -27.83
C ASP A 282 21.14 8.07 -27.37
N LEU A 283 20.35 7.47 -28.25
CA LEU A 283 19.64 6.23 -27.98
C LEU A 283 20.62 5.06 -28.04
N GLY A 284 21.18 4.72 -26.88
CA GLY A 284 21.94 3.48 -26.69
C GLY A 284 21.04 2.28 -26.39
N ALA A 285 21.65 1.09 -26.34
CA ALA A 285 20.95 -0.13 -25.93
C ALA A 285 20.34 0.02 -24.53
N LEU A 286 19.06 -0.33 -24.40
CA LEU A 286 18.36 -0.28 -23.11
C LEU A 286 19.00 -1.27 -22.13
N ARG A 287 19.32 -0.80 -20.92
CA ARG A 287 19.81 -1.64 -19.82
C ARG A 287 18.80 -1.64 -18.69
N PRO A 288 17.74 -2.46 -18.79
CA PRO A 288 16.72 -2.48 -17.77
C PRO A 288 17.16 -3.22 -16.52
N GLN A 289 16.73 -2.71 -15.39
CA GLN A 289 16.95 -3.31 -14.08
C GLN A 289 15.62 -3.67 -13.46
N ARG A 290 15.48 -4.93 -13.06
CA ARG A 290 14.28 -5.39 -12.35
C ARG A 290 14.25 -4.79 -10.95
N VAL A 291 13.08 -4.27 -10.57
CA VAL A 291 12.80 -3.80 -9.22
C VAL A 291 12.38 -5.00 -8.37
N ALA A 292 13.30 -5.47 -7.52
CA ALA A 292 13.05 -6.60 -6.62
C ALA A 292 12.92 -6.11 -5.18
N LEU A 293 11.70 -6.15 -4.62
CA LEU A 293 11.43 -5.73 -3.24
C LEU A 293 11.36 -6.97 -2.34
N PRO A 294 11.94 -6.98 -1.13
CA PRO A 294 11.87 -8.15 -0.25
C PRO A 294 10.47 -8.32 0.34
N LEU A 295 10.09 -9.57 0.60
CA LEU A 295 8.81 -9.92 1.22
C LEU A 295 8.72 -9.55 2.72
N ALA A 296 9.83 -9.20 3.37
CA ALA A 296 9.86 -8.97 4.82
C ALA A 296 8.91 -7.84 5.25
N GLU A 297 8.14 -8.08 6.32
CA GLU A 297 7.21 -7.09 6.92
C GLU A 297 7.93 -5.86 7.46
N HIS A 298 9.12 -6.07 8.04
CA HIS A 298 9.95 -5.03 8.64
C HIS A 298 11.33 -5.00 7.95
N PRO A 299 11.57 -4.06 7.03
CA PRO A 299 12.85 -3.96 6.32
C PRO A 299 13.98 -3.55 7.27
N ALA A 300 15.19 -4.05 7.00
CA ALA A 300 16.40 -3.61 7.68
C ALA A 300 16.85 -2.26 7.11
N TYR A 301 16.35 -1.17 7.68
CA TYR A 301 16.72 0.17 7.28
C TYR A 301 18.12 0.55 7.76
N VAL A 302 18.88 1.21 6.89
CA VAL A 302 20.15 1.88 7.21
C VAL A 302 19.99 3.40 7.07
N PRO A 303 20.69 4.20 7.89
CA PRO A 303 20.67 5.66 7.76
C PRO A 303 21.11 6.11 6.37
N LEU A 304 20.50 7.20 5.88
CA LEU A 304 20.81 7.80 4.59
C LEU A 304 21.46 9.16 4.80
N THR A 305 22.73 9.30 4.40
CA THR A 305 23.50 10.54 4.59
C THR A 305 23.08 11.65 3.61
N ALA A 306 22.76 11.26 2.38
CA ALA A 306 22.30 12.16 1.34
C ALA A 306 21.14 11.49 0.60
N GLY A 307 19.96 12.05 0.76
CA GLY A 307 18.72 11.49 0.25
C GLY A 307 17.75 12.56 -0.22
N PRO A 308 16.64 12.13 -0.83
CA PRO A 308 15.55 13.03 -1.18
C PRO A 308 14.96 13.66 0.09
N ALA A 309 14.37 14.87 -0.04
CA ALA A 309 13.81 15.60 1.08
C ALA A 309 12.84 14.73 1.91
N GLY A 310 12.96 14.72 3.23
CA GLY A 310 12.11 13.93 4.11
C GLY A 310 12.54 12.47 4.31
N TRP A 311 13.55 11.96 3.59
CA TRP A 311 14.11 10.62 3.83
C TRP A 311 15.33 10.68 4.74
N SER A 312 15.32 9.86 5.79
CA SER A 312 16.40 9.70 6.77
C SER A 312 17.07 8.34 6.70
N ARG A 313 16.44 7.36 6.04
CA ARG A 313 16.88 5.97 5.95
C ARG A 313 16.41 5.31 4.68
N TRP A 314 16.92 4.13 4.37
CA TRP A 314 16.42 3.29 3.27
C TRP A 314 16.81 1.84 3.52
N ALA A 315 16.17 0.91 2.82
CA ALA A 315 16.53 -0.50 2.83
C ALA A 315 17.07 -0.91 1.45
N ALA A 316 17.94 -1.91 1.42
CA ALA A 316 18.44 -2.47 0.17
C ALA A 316 17.35 -3.27 -0.55
N LEU A 317 17.34 -3.22 -1.88
CA LEU A 317 16.49 -4.10 -2.68
C LEU A 317 16.86 -5.58 -2.46
N ALA A 318 15.91 -6.47 -2.73
CA ALA A 318 16.15 -7.90 -2.67
C ALA A 318 17.11 -8.34 -3.80
N PRO A 319 17.98 -9.34 -3.54
CA PRO A 319 18.71 -10.00 -4.60
C PRO A 319 17.76 -10.59 -5.66
N PRO A 320 18.19 -10.73 -6.92
CA PRO A 320 17.40 -11.39 -7.96
C PRO A 320 16.89 -12.76 -7.51
N GLY A 321 15.59 -13.02 -7.72
CA GLY A 321 14.94 -14.28 -7.35
C GLY A 321 14.59 -14.45 -5.86
N ARG A 322 14.94 -13.48 -4.99
CA ARG A 322 14.58 -13.49 -3.55
C ARG A 322 13.63 -12.35 -3.15
N GLY A 323 13.03 -11.69 -4.13
CA GLY A 323 12.05 -10.63 -3.93
C GLY A 323 10.61 -11.13 -3.96
N SER A 324 9.71 -10.18 -3.83
CA SER A 324 8.29 -10.32 -4.07
C SER A 324 8.06 -10.80 -5.51
N ASP A 325 7.15 -11.75 -5.65
CA ASP A 325 6.66 -12.25 -6.92
C ASP A 325 5.58 -11.35 -7.54
N PHE A 326 5.18 -10.31 -6.82
CA PHE A 326 4.28 -9.28 -7.32
C PHE A 326 4.88 -7.91 -7.05
N VAL A 327 5.30 -7.22 -8.11
CA VAL A 327 5.62 -5.80 -8.12
C VAL A 327 4.92 -5.19 -9.33
N ALA A 328 4.02 -4.23 -9.10
CA ALA A 328 3.06 -3.73 -10.08
C ALA A 328 2.81 -2.21 -9.92
N ASP A 329 1.99 -1.65 -10.82
CA ASP A 329 1.53 -0.26 -10.81
C ASP A 329 2.67 0.78 -10.69
N PRO A 330 3.64 0.80 -11.61
CA PRO A 330 4.75 1.74 -11.53
C PRO A 330 4.27 3.18 -11.70
N TRP A 331 4.74 4.07 -10.82
CA TRP A 331 4.60 5.51 -10.95
C TRP A 331 5.94 6.22 -10.75
N LEU A 332 6.37 6.97 -11.76
CA LEU A 332 7.63 7.70 -11.74
C LEU A 332 7.43 9.16 -11.33
N ALA A 333 8.25 9.63 -10.40
CA ALA A 333 8.33 11.04 -10.02
C ALA A 333 9.78 11.53 -10.16
N PRO A 334 10.02 12.66 -10.85
CA PRO A 334 11.35 13.25 -10.87
C PRO A 334 11.66 13.83 -9.48
N VAL A 335 12.92 13.77 -9.06
CA VAL A 335 13.38 14.37 -7.80
C VAL A 335 14.26 15.58 -8.10
N ASP A 336 15.37 15.33 -8.77
CA ASP A 336 16.37 16.30 -9.21
C ASP A 336 17.22 15.67 -10.32
N GLU A 337 18.19 16.41 -10.86
CA GLU A 337 18.92 16.03 -12.07
C GLU A 337 19.47 14.59 -12.02
N GLY A 338 18.99 13.77 -12.96
CA GLY A 338 19.41 12.39 -13.13
C GLY A 338 18.96 11.45 -12.02
N ARG A 339 17.99 11.83 -11.18
CA ARG A 339 17.44 10.98 -10.12
C ARG A 339 15.92 10.97 -10.16
N VAL A 340 15.35 9.80 -9.84
CA VAL A 340 13.91 9.58 -9.86
C VAL A 340 13.49 8.73 -8.66
N MET A 341 12.23 8.87 -8.30
CA MET A 341 11.53 7.92 -7.45
C MET A 341 10.54 7.11 -8.26
N LEU A 342 10.39 5.87 -7.86
CA LEU A 342 9.45 4.92 -8.43
C LEU A 342 8.57 4.39 -7.30
N ALA A 343 7.30 4.78 -7.26
CA ALA A 343 6.30 4.14 -6.41
C ALA A 343 5.75 2.90 -7.11
N VAL A 344 5.60 1.81 -6.37
CA VAL A 344 5.07 0.52 -6.86
C VAL A 344 4.20 -0.12 -5.79
N SER A 345 3.24 -0.92 -6.22
CA SER A 345 2.60 -1.91 -5.35
C SER A 345 3.44 -3.19 -5.33
N ALA A 346 3.65 -3.78 -4.15
CA ALA A 346 4.33 -5.06 -4.06
C ALA A 346 3.77 -5.94 -2.94
N PHE A 347 3.76 -7.27 -3.13
CA PHE A 347 3.42 -8.17 -2.03
C PHE A 347 4.48 -8.07 -0.94
N ARG A 348 4.00 -7.96 0.29
CA ARG A 348 4.79 -8.04 1.51
C ARG A 348 4.08 -8.94 2.49
N LEU A 349 4.86 -9.60 3.33
CA LEU A 349 4.33 -10.35 4.45
C LEU A 349 3.73 -9.37 5.44
N GLN A 350 2.50 -9.66 5.84
CA GLN A 350 1.84 -9.03 6.97
C GLN A 350 1.29 -10.16 7.82
N ARG A 351 1.88 -10.35 9.01
CA ARG A 351 1.63 -11.53 9.86
C ARG A 351 2.13 -12.81 9.17
N LEU A 352 1.29 -13.45 8.34
CA LEU A 352 1.62 -14.64 7.53
C LEU A 352 1.06 -14.56 6.11
N ASP A 353 0.29 -13.51 5.80
CA ASP A 353 -0.37 -13.34 4.51
C ASP A 353 0.45 -12.43 3.61
N ARG A 354 0.22 -12.54 2.30
CA ARG A 354 0.80 -11.64 1.32
C ARG A 354 -0.22 -10.57 0.99
N VAL A 355 0.09 -9.33 1.37
CA VAL A 355 -0.76 -8.17 1.07
C VAL A 355 0.02 -7.23 0.18
N ALA A 356 -0.63 -6.71 -0.86
CA ALA A 356 -0.02 -5.73 -1.75
C ALA A 356 0.04 -4.38 -1.03
N GLN A 357 1.25 -3.85 -0.86
CA GLN A 357 1.53 -2.61 -0.15
C GLN A 357 2.39 -1.69 -1.02
N ILE A 358 2.26 -0.39 -0.80
CA ILE A 358 3.05 0.59 -1.56
C ILE A 358 4.47 0.67 -1.01
N ALA A 359 5.44 0.56 -1.90
CA ALA A 359 6.84 0.87 -1.67
C ALA A 359 7.29 1.98 -2.62
N VAL A 360 8.22 2.80 -2.16
CA VAL A 360 8.88 3.82 -2.99
C VAL A 360 10.34 3.45 -3.11
N VAL A 361 10.81 3.31 -4.33
CA VAL A 361 12.21 3.07 -4.68
C VAL A 361 12.84 4.39 -5.08
N TYR A 362 13.99 4.70 -4.50
CA TYR A 362 14.80 5.83 -4.90
C TYR A 362 15.94 5.34 -5.78
N TRP A 363 15.99 5.84 -7.01
CA TRP A 363 17.03 5.48 -7.98
C TRP A 363 18.06 6.59 -8.09
N THR A 364 19.33 6.20 -8.03
CA THR A 364 20.48 7.06 -8.28
C THR A 364 21.47 6.37 -9.22
N PRO A 365 22.39 7.13 -9.86
CA PRO A 365 23.47 6.53 -10.65
C PRO A 365 24.36 5.53 -9.88
N HIS A 366 24.40 5.63 -8.55
CA HIS A 366 25.25 4.81 -7.69
C HIS A 366 24.51 3.61 -7.06
N GLY A 367 23.20 3.50 -7.24
CA GLY A 367 22.41 2.39 -6.70
C GLY A 367 20.96 2.74 -6.42
N MET A 368 20.23 1.73 -5.94
CA MET A 368 18.83 1.83 -5.53
C MET A 368 18.64 1.42 -4.08
N GLY A 369 17.77 2.13 -3.39
CA GLY A 369 17.20 1.72 -2.11
C GLY A 369 15.70 1.99 -2.11
N TYR A 370 15.01 1.49 -1.10
CA TYR A 370 13.56 1.67 -1.01
C TYR A 370 13.09 1.96 0.41
N GLN A 371 11.86 2.45 0.50
CA GLN A 371 11.09 2.52 1.73
C GLN A 371 9.71 1.90 1.52
N ALA A 372 9.23 1.16 2.52
CA ALA A 372 7.81 0.88 2.62
C ALA A 372 7.06 2.20 2.91
N ALA A 373 6.04 2.51 2.13
CA ALA A 373 5.33 3.78 2.22
C ALA A 373 3.89 3.63 2.70
N ALA A 374 3.31 2.44 2.58
CA ALA A 374 1.99 2.11 3.13
C ALA A 374 2.02 0.78 3.90
N ARG A 375 1.20 0.68 4.95
CA ARG A 375 0.90 -0.56 5.67
C ARG A 375 -0.60 -0.66 5.91
N THR A 376 -1.29 -1.32 4.99
CA THR A 376 -2.75 -1.46 4.97
C THR A 376 -3.16 -2.92 5.07
N PRO A 377 -4.33 -3.24 5.64
CA PRO A 377 -4.85 -4.60 5.65
C PRO A 377 -5.34 -5.05 4.26
N GLY A 378 -5.72 -4.13 3.38
CA GLY A 378 -6.18 -4.43 2.02
C GLY A 378 -5.11 -4.26 0.95
N PHE A 379 -5.47 -4.68 -0.25
CA PHE A 379 -4.66 -4.59 -1.47
C PHE A 379 -4.48 -3.11 -1.88
N SER A 380 -3.28 -2.57 -1.70
CA SER A 380 -2.91 -1.23 -2.14
C SER A 380 -2.45 -1.24 -3.60
N GLN A 381 -2.91 -0.29 -4.40
CA GLN A 381 -2.67 -0.22 -5.85
C GLN A 381 -2.70 1.21 -6.38
N ALA A 382 -2.28 1.36 -7.64
CA ALA A 382 -2.29 2.64 -8.39
C ALA A 382 -1.69 3.81 -7.60
N PRO A 383 -0.41 3.73 -7.16
CA PRO A 383 0.21 4.80 -6.43
C PRO A 383 0.42 6.04 -7.32
N GLN A 384 0.35 7.22 -6.72
CA GLN A 384 0.82 8.48 -7.31
C GLN A 384 1.74 9.17 -6.32
N LEU A 385 2.95 9.44 -6.79
CA LEU A 385 3.99 10.09 -6.01
C LEU A 385 4.24 11.49 -6.57
N LEU A 386 4.25 12.45 -5.67
CA LEU A 386 4.57 13.84 -5.93
C LEU A 386 5.75 14.26 -5.06
N THR A 387 6.71 14.97 -5.64
CA THR A 387 7.88 15.47 -4.91
C THR A 387 7.73 16.97 -4.65
N THR A 388 8.02 17.41 -3.43
CA THR A 388 8.10 18.81 -3.02
C THR A 388 9.46 19.10 -2.39
N ALA A 389 9.75 20.37 -2.13
CA ALA A 389 10.96 20.76 -1.41
C ALA A 389 11.02 20.25 0.05
N THR A 390 9.87 20.00 0.69
CA THR A 390 9.80 19.58 2.10
C THR A 390 9.63 18.09 2.30
N GLY A 391 9.27 17.35 1.24
CA GLY A 391 9.01 15.93 1.31
C GLY A 391 8.29 15.39 0.08
N GLN A 392 7.83 14.15 0.18
CA GLN A 392 7.04 13.47 -0.84
C GLN A 392 5.60 13.32 -0.35
N TRP A 393 4.69 13.31 -1.30
CA TRP A 393 3.27 13.07 -1.09
C TRP A 393 2.89 11.84 -1.91
N LEU A 394 2.28 10.88 -1.24
CA LEU A 394 1.90 9.61 -1.84
C LEU A 394 0.39 9.44 -1.73
N LEU A 395 -0.26 9.27 -2.87
CA LEU A 395 -1.64 8.80 -2.96
C LEU A 395 -1.66 7.36 -3.42
N TRP A 396 -2.63 6.59 -2.95
CA TRP A 396 -2.88 5.25 -3.48
C TRP A 396 -4.33 4.85 -3.23
N ARG A 397 -4.74 3.80 -3.92
CA ARG A 397 -6.07 3.22 -3.76
C ARG A 397 -5.98 1.89 -3.02
N GLU A 398 -6.97 1.57 -2.20
CA GLU A 398 -7.06 0.29 -1.48
C GLU A 398 -8.36 -0.44 -1.83
N GLY A 399 -8.31 -1.77 -1.81
CA GLY A 399 -9.45 -2.66 -2.02
C GLY A 399 -9.46 -3.28 -3.42
N ALA A 400 -10.27 -4.33 -3.63
CA ALA A 400 -10.29 -5.11 -4.88
C ALA A 400 -10.56 -4.26 -6.14
N ALA A 401 -11.31 -3.15 -6.00
CA ALA A 401 -11.56 -2.18 -7.07
C ALA A 401 -10.87 -0.82 -6.84
N GLY A 402 -10.09 -0.67 -5.76
CA GLY A 402 -9.47 0.59 -5.36
C GLY A 402 -10.48 1.64 -4.91
N ASP A 403 -11.55 1.24 -4.23
CA ASP A 403 -12.65 2.13 -3.89
C ASP A 403 -12.32 3.12 -2.77
N ARG A 404 -11.25 2.90 -2.01
CA ARG A 404 -10.77 3.83 -0.99
C ARG A 404 -9.53 4.54 -1.46
N LEU A 405 -9.45 5.86 -1.23
CA LEU A 405 -8.31 6.70 -1.58
C LEU A 405 -7.60 7.12 -0.30
N TYR A 406 -6.29 6.98 -0.27
CA TYR A 406 -5.45 7.37 0.86
C TYR A 406 -4.37 8.36 0.44
N LEU A 407 -3.89 9.11 1.43
CA LEU A 407 -2.80 10.07 1.31
C LEU A 407 -1.79 9.88 2.45
N ALA A 408 -0.50 9.90 2.14
CA ALA A 408 0.59 9.96 3.10
C ALA A 408 1.63 10.99 2.68
N SER A 409 2.47 11.41 3.63
CA SER A 409 3.54 12.36 3.38
C SER A 409 4.81 12.04 4.17
N THR A 410 5.97 12.38 3.61
CA THR A 410 7.25 12.44 4.36
C THR A 410 7.54 13.84 4.90
N ASP A 411 6.70 14.84 4.59
CA ASP A 411 6.81 16.20 5.16
C ASP A 411 6.81 16.13 6.69
N PRO A 412 7.80 16.71 7.39
CA PRO A 412 7.95 16.54 8.83
C PRO A 412 6.71 16.95 9.65
N ARG A 413 5.98 18.00 9.24
CA ARG A 413 4.82 18.52 9.99
C ARG A 413 3.62 17.61 9.80
N TRP A 414 3.30 17.27 8.56
CA TRP A 414 2.21 16.33 8.26
C TRP A 414 2.49 14.94 8.81
N ARG A 415 3.73 14.49 8.70
CA ARG A 415 4.19 13.22 9.27
C ARG A 415 4.01 13.15 10.77
N ALA A 416 4.40 14.19 11.51
CA ALA A 416 4.20 14.22 12.95
C ALA A 416 2.72 14.18 13.33
N ALA A 417 1.89 14.97 12.64
CA ALA A 417 0.45 15.03 12.91
C ALA A 417 -0.27 13.71 12.61
N TRP A 418 0.00 13.09 11.46
CA TRP A 418 -0.67 11.85 11.04
C TRP A 418 -0.08 10.59 11.66
N ARG A 419 1.13 10.64 12.25
CA ARG A 419 1.67 9.54 13.07
C ARG A 419 1.15 9.54 14.50
N ALA A 420 0.57 10.64 14.97
CA ALA A 420 0.07 10.70 16.33
C ALA A 420 -1.00 9.64 16.54
N THR A 421 -0.76 8.73 17.50
CA THR A 421 -1.76 7.75 17.92
C THR A 421 -2.89 8.49 18.63
N THR A 422 -4.11 8.33 18.12
CA THR A 422 -5.32 8.91 18.71
C THR A 422 -6.00 7.92 19.65
N TRP A 423 -6.86 8.41 20.53
CA TRP A 423 -7.69 7.53 21.36
C TRP A 423 -8.66 6.68 20.54
N ALA A 424 -9.06 7.15 19.36
CA ALA A 424 -9.84 6.36 18.41
C ALA A 424 -9.05 5.14 17.93
N ASP A 425 -7.77 5.31 17.59
CA ASP A 425 -6.89 4.19 17.20
C ASP A 425 -6.74 3.16 18.33
N VAL A 426 -6.59 3.62 19.58
CA VAL A 426 -6.50 2.72 20.74
C VAL A 426 -7.82 1.97 20.93
N GLY A 427 -8.96 2.66 20.83
CA GLY A 427 -10.28 2.06 20.92
C GLY A 427 -10.54 1.02 19.84
N GLU A 428 -10.22 1.35 18.59
CA GLU A 428 -10.33 0.43 17.45
C GLU A 428 -9.40 -0.78 17.63
N GLY A 429 -8.14 -0.55 18.00
CA GLY A 429 -7.18 -1.62 18.29
C GLY A 429 -7.65 -2.56 19.41
N LEU A 430 -8.25 -2.03 20.48
CA LEU A 430 -8.81 -2.84 21.56
C LEU A 430 -10.06 -3.63 21.12
N LEU A 431 -10.95 -3.02 20.34
CA LEU A 431 -12.14 -3.68 19.83
C LEU A 431 -11.77 -4.80 18.85
N GLN A 432 -10.92 -4.49 17.87
CA GLN A 432 -10.40 -5.47 16.92
C GLN A 432 -9.64 -6.58 17.66
N GLY A 433 -8.79 -6.21 18.63
CA GLY A 433 -8.04 -7.18 19.42
C GLY A 433 -8.92 -8.07 20.28
N THR A 434 -9.98 -7.54 20.87
CA THR A 434 -10.96 -8.34 21.62
C THR A 434 -11.69 -9.31 20.70
N MET A 435 -12.12 -8.87 19.52
CA MET A 435 -12.79 -9.73 18.55
C MET A 435 -11.86 -10.82 18.01
N GLU A 436 -10.64 -10.48 17.62
CA GLU A 436 -9.64 -11.46 17.17
C GLU A 436 -9.29 -12.44 18.31
N ALA A 437 -9.18 -11.98 19.56
CA ALA A 437 -8.96 -12.83 20.72
C ALA A 437 -10.14 -13.77 21.00
N LEU A 438 -11.39 -13.31 20.83
CA LEU A 438 -12.58 -14.16 20.96
C LEU A 438 -12.62 -15.24 19.88
N VAL A 439 -12.28 -14.89 18.64
CA VAL A 439 -12.17 -15.88 17.55
C VAL A 439 -11.05 -16.87 17.85
N GLY A 440 -9.89 -16.41 18.33
CA GLY A 440 -8.81 -17.26 18.79
C GLY A 440 -9.24 -18.21 19.91
N ALA A 441 -9.97 -17.70 20.92
CA ALA A 441 -10.52 -18.51 22.00
C ALA A 441 -11.54 -19.55 21.51
N ALA A 442 -12.34 -19.24 20.49
CA ALA A 442 -13.25 -20.20 19.88
C ALA A 442 -12.52 -21.40 19.24
N MET A 443 -11.23 -21.24 18.89
CA MET A 443 -10.35 -22.31 18.43
C MET A 443 -9.78 -23.19 19.56
N PHE A 444 -10.25 -23.04 20.80
CA PHE A 444 -9.82 -23.88 21.94
C PHE A 444 -9.85 -25.40 21.69
N PRO A 445 -10.79 -25.98 20.93
CA PRO A 445 -10.74 -27.40 20.60
C PRO A 445 -9.43 -27.84 19.92
N LEU A 446 -8.78 -26.95 19.16
CA LEU A 446 -7.48 -27.22 18.53
C LEU A 446 -6.39 -27.42 19.60
N ALA A 447 -6.51 -26.79 20.78
CA ALA A 447 -5.55 -26.96 21.85
C ALA A 447 -5.48 -28.37 22.43
N LEU A 448 -6.51 -29.19 22.21
CA LEU A 448 -6.52 -30.57 22.65
C LEU A 448 -5.34 -31.35 22.06
N PHE A 449 -4.92 -31.06 20.83
CA PHE A 449 -3.79 -31.75 20.20
C PHE A 449 -2.47 -31.60 20.97
N TRP A 450 -2.22 -30.44 21.59
CA TRP A 450 -1.02 -30.24 22.40
C TRP A 450 -1.25 -30.40 23.91
N LEU A 451 -2.49 -30.39 24.39
CA LEU A 451 -2.84 -30.76 25.77
C LEU A 451 -2.72 -32.27 26.02
N LEU A 452 -3.09 -33.09 25.03
CA LEU A 452 -3.16 -34.55 25.15
C LEU A 452 -1.83 -35.21 25.57
N PRO A 453 -0.66 -34.86 25.01
CA PRO A 453 0.60 -35.50 25.42
C PRO A 453 0.94 -35.28 26.90
N GLY A 454 0.72 -34.08 27.44
CA GLY A 454 0.88 -33.84 28.88
C GLY A 454 -0.16 -34.59 29.72
N ALA A 455 -1.41 -34.64 29.27
CA ALA A 455 -2.46 -35.42 29.93
C ALA A 455 -2.18 -36.95 29.90
N LEU A 456 -1.49 -37.45 28.89
CA LEU A 456 -1.08 -38.85 28.80
C LEU A 456 0.00 -39.20 29.82
N VAL A 457 0.98 -38.32 30.03
CA VAL A 457 2.00 -38.48 31.10
C VAL A 457 1.32 -38.61 32.47
N LEU A 458 0.31 -37.79 32.68
CA LEU A 458 -0.52 -37.83 33.87
C LEU A 458 -1.31 -39.13 34.01
N ALA A 459 -1.97 -39.59 32.94
CA ALA A 459 -2.67 -40.87 32.95
C ALA A 459 -1.72 -42.05 33.27
N LEU A 460 -0.52 -42.05 32.71
CA LEU A 460 0.53 -43.03 33.05
C LEU A 460 0.94 -42.93 34.52
N GLY A 461 1.12 -41.73 35.05
CA GLY A 461 1.40 -41.52 36.47
C GLY A 461 0.30 -42.05 37.40
N ALA A 462 -0.97 -41.89 37.03
CA ALA A 462 -2.09 -42.48 37.75
C ALA A 462 -2.07 -44.02 37.71
N LEU A 463 -1.80 -44.62 36.54
CA LEU A 463 -1.66 -46.08 36.41
C LEU A 463 -0.51 -46.63 37.27
N LEU A 464 0.56 -45.85 37.43
CA LEU A 464 1.70 -46.17 38.28
C LEU A 464 1.47 -45.84 39.77
N HIS A 465 0.25 -45.43 40.15
CA HIS A 465 -0.14 -45.10 41.53
C HIS A 465 0.77 -44.03 42.18
N VAL A 466 1.24 -43.06 41.39
CA VAL A 466 1.99 -41.91 41.91
C VAL A 466 1.07 -41.07 42.81
N GLY A 467 1.53 -40.76 44.02
CA GLY A 467 0.78 -39.99 45.02
C GLY A 467 0.32 -38.60 44.54
N ASP A 468 -0.44 -37.90 45.39
CA ASP A 468 -0.98 -36.58 45.08
C ASP A 468 0.08 -35.46 45.18
N LEU A 469 -0.32 -34.18 45.04
CA LEU A 469 0.59 -33.03 45.12
C LEU A 469 1.31 -32.87 46.48
N THR A 470 0.90 -33.59 47.53
CA THR A 470 1.61 -33.59 48.81
C THR A 470 2.92 -34.37 48.74
N THR A 471 2.99 -35.36 47.84
CA THR A 471 4.16 -36.21 47.64
C THR A 471 5.13 -35.61 46.63
N TRP A 472 6.43 -35.93 46.77
CA TRP A 472 7.43 -35.52 45.77
C TRP A 472 7.14 -36.13 44.39
N GLY A 473 6.70 -37.40 44.35
CA GLY A 473 6.33 -38.08 43.11
C GLY A 473 5.21 -37.37 42.36
N GLY A 474 4.14 -36.96 43.05
CA GLY A 474 3.02 -36.22 42.46
C GLY A 474 3.43 -34.84 41.91
N ARG A 475 4.37 -34.16 42.56
CA ARG A 475 4.95 -32.89 42.04
C ARG A 475 5.82 -33.13 40.82
N ALA A 476 6.62 -34.19 40.82
CA ALA A 476 7.49 -34.54 39.71
C ALA A 476 6.70 -34.94 38.46
N ILE A 477 5.65 -35.75 38.60
CA ILE A 477 4.81 -36.15 37.46
C ILE A 477 4.03 -34.97 36.87
N PHE A 478 3.54 -34.06 37.72
CA PHE A 478 2.93 -32.81 37.28
C PHE A 478 3.92 -31.95 36.49
N LEU A 479 5.12 -31.72 37.04
CA LEU A 479 6.14 -30.92 36.39
C LEU A 479 6.53 -31.52 35.03
N LEU A 480 6.72 -32.84 34.97
CA LEU A 480 7.02 -33.54 33.73
C LEU A 480 5.89 -33.37 32.70
N ALA A 481 4.63 -33.60 33.10
CA ALA A 481 3.48 -33.41 32.23
C ALA A 481 3.35 -31.98 31.70
N PHE A 482 3.58 -30.98 32.57
CA PHE A 482 3.55 -29.58 32.18
C PHE A 482 4.70 -29.21 31.23
N VAL A 483 5.91 -29.72 31.45
CA VAL A 483 7.05 -29.55 30.53
C VAL A 483 6.75 -30.19 29.17
N VAL A 484 6.24 -31.43 29.15
CA VAL A 484 5.84 -32.11 27.91
C VAL A 484 4.80 -31.30 27.16
N TYR A 485 3.77 -30.79 27.85
CA TYR A 485 2.78 -29.87 27.28
C TYR A 485 3.42 -28.63 26.65
N GLN A 486 4.34 -27.95 27.34
CA GLN A 486 4.97 -26.74 26.81
C GLN A 486 5.85 -27.03 25.59
N VAL A 487 6.58 -28.14 25.61
CA VAL A 487 7.39 -28.60 24.47
C VAL A 487 6.49 -28.90 23.27
N THR A 488 5.42 -29.69 23.46
CA THR A 488 4.45 -29.98 22.40
C THR A 488 3.83 -28.70 21.86
N LYS A 489 3.41 -27.76 22.73
CA LYS A 489 2.87 -26.46 22.31
C LYS A 489 3.85 -25.69 21.42
N ALA A 490 5.14 -25.64 21.79
CA ALA A 490 6.16 -24.99 21.00
C ALA A 490 6.39 -25.66 19.62
N PHE A 491 6.26 -26.98 19.54
CA PHE A 491 6.33 -27.72 18.26
C PHE A 491 5.13 -27.45 17.34
N PHE A 492 3.91 -27.40 17.89
CA PHE A 492 2.70 -27.12 17.13
C PHE A 492 2.53 -25.64 16.77
N LEU A 493 3.14 -24.74 17.55
CA LEU A 493 3.07 -23.30 17.39
C LEU A 493 4.48 -22.69 17.26
N PRO A 494 5.24 -23.00 16.20
CA PRO A 494 6.58 -22.43 16.02
C PRO A 494 6.54 -20.89 15.88
N GLY A 495 5.40 -20.35 15.45
CA GLY A 495 5.15 -18.91 15.36
C GLY A 495 5.19 -18.16 16.69
N LEU A 496 5.11 -18.83 17.86
CA LEU A 496 5.18 -18.18 19.18
C LEU A 496 6.43 -17.33 19.39
N PHE A 497 7.54 -17.74 18.77
CA PHE A 497 8.83 -17.07 18.94
C PHE A 497 9.16 -16.09 17.82
N VAL A 498 8.41 -16.14 16.71
CA VAL A 498 8.61 -15.27 15.54
C VAL A 498 7.65 -14.09 15.58
N TYR A 499 6.39 -14.35 15.92
CA TYR A 499 5.34 -13.35 16.00
C TYR A 499 5.46 -12.48 17.24
N THR A 500 5.23 -11.18 17.10
CA THR A 500 5.20 -10.24 18.22
C THR A 500 3.76 -10.09 18.72
N PRO A 501 3.44 -10.48 19.97
CA PRO A 501 2.09 -10.31 20.52
C PRO A 501 1.63 -8.87 20.48
N PHE A 502 0.32 -8.67 20.28
CA PHE A 502 -0.33 -7.37 20.16
C PHE A 502 0.07 -6.52 18.95
N SER A 503 1.07 -6.91 18.14
CA SER A 503 1.42 -6.19 16.91
C SER A 503 0.32 -6.24 15.85
N ALA A 504 -0.59 -7.23 15.97
CA ALA A 504 -1.82 -7.29 15.20
C ALA A 504 -2.79 -6.15 15.53
N TRP A 505 -2.63 -5.42 16.63
CA TRP A 505 -3.61 -4.42 17.08
C TRP A 505 -2.98 -3.05 17.28
N PHE A 506 -1.69 -3.02 17.64
CA PHE A 506 -0.96 -1.79 17.93
C PHE A 506 0.37 -1.76 17.18
N ASP A 507 0.76 -0.56 16.76
CA ASP A 507 2.12 -0.32 16.28
C ASP A 507 3.06 -0.24 17.49
N LEU A 508 3.91 -1.26 17.64
CA LEU A 508 4.80 -1.39 18.79
C LEU A 508 6.22 -0.91 18.44
N PRO A 509 6.86 -0.08 19.29
CA PRO A 509 8.27 0.24 19.13
C PRO A 509 9.13 -1.03 19.15
N GLY A 510 10.20 -1.08 18.34
CA GLY A 510 11.01 -2.30 18.15
C GLY A 510 11.54 -2.95 19.44
N GLN A 511 11.88 -2.15 20.47
CA GLN A 511 12.31 -2.66 21.77
C GLN A 511 11.17 -3.32 22.54
N VAL A 512 9.98 -2.71 22.55
CA VAL A 512 8.76 -3.26 23.18
C VAL A 512 8.32 -4.52 22.45
N ALA A 513 8.35 -4.50 21.12
CA ALA A 513 8.07 -5.66 20.28
C ALA A 513 9.01 -6.84 20.61
N THR A 514 10.31 -6.58 20.72
CA THR A 514 11.30 -7.61 21.07
C THR A 514 11.06 -8.16 22.48
N ALA A 515 10.80 -7.28 23.45
CA ALA A 515 10.50 -7.68 24.83
C ALA A 515 9.22 -8.52 24.91
N LEU A 516 8.15 -8.17 24.19
CA LEU A 516 6.90 -8.94 24.15
C LEU A 516 7.07 -10.28 23.45
N ARG A 517 7.79 -10.31 22.31
CA ARG A 517 8.10 -11.54 21.57
C ARG A 517 8.82 -12.58 22.42
N LEU A 518 9.75 -12.16 23.28
CA LEU A 518 10.48 -13.06 24.16
C LEU A 518 9.76 -13.31 25.49
N GLY A 519 9.13 -12.27 26.06
CA GLY A 519 8.54 -12.31 27.40
C GLY A 519 7.18 -13.00 27.45
N VAL A 520 6.29 -12.76 26.48
CA VAL A 520 4.93 -13.31 26.51
C VAL A 520 4.90 -14.84 26.44
N PRO A 521 5.68 -15.53 25.57
CA PRO A 521 5.75 -16.99 25.58
C PRO A 521 6.17 -17.59 26.93
N VAL A 522 6.90 -16.84 27.76
CA VAL A 522 7.33 -17.24 29.10
C VAL A 522 6.26 -16.89 30.15
N ILE A 523 5.67 -15.69 30.08
CA ILE A 523 4.68 -15.19 31.05
C ILE A 523 3.38 -16.01 31.01
N VAL A 524 2.89 -16.38 29.83
CA VAL A 524 1.63 -17.12 29.66
C VAL A 524 1.61 -18.46 30.44
N PRO A 525 2.65 -19.31 30.38
CA PRO A 525 2.81 -20.49 31.24
C PRO A 525 2.64 -20.20 32.73
N PHE A 526 3.34 -19.18 33.21
CA PHE A 526 3.32 -18.81 34.62
C PHE A 526 1.98 -18.23 35.05
N LEU A 527 1.29 -17.52 34.15
CA LEU A 527 -0.07 -17.06 34.38
C LEU A 527 -1.03 -18.26 34.53
N GLY A 528 -0.96 -19.22 33.62
CA GLY A 528 -1.73 -20.46 33.71
C GLY A 528 -1.47 -21.21 35.02
N LEU A 529 -0.20 -21.44 35.35
CA LEU A 529 0.24 -22.06 36.60
C LEU A 529 -0.29 -21.31 37.84
N GLY A 530 -0.16 -19.99 37.86
CA GLY A 530 -0.60 -19.15 38.96
C GLY A 530 -2.11 -19.22 39.17
N VAL A 531 -2.90 -19.20 38.09
CA VAL A 531 -4.36 -19.37 38.15
C VAL A 531 -4.72 -20.78 38.66
N GLY A 532 -4.05 -21.82 38.17
CA GLY A 532 -4.23 -23.20 38.64
C GLY A 532 -3.97 -23.33 40.14
N VAL A 533 -2.80 -22.88 40.62
CA VAL A 533 -2.42 -22.93 42.04
C VAL A 533 -3.42 -22.15 42.90
N ALA A 534 -3.77 -20.92 42.51
CA ALA A 534 -4.73 -20.11 43.25
C ALA A 534 -6.12 -20.75 43.31
N TRP A 535 -6.58 -21.37 42.22
CA TRP A 535 -7.85 -22.07 42.17
C TRP A 535 -7.86 -23.32 43.05
N LEU A 536 -6.83 -24.16 42.99
CA LEU A 536 -6.70 -25.35 43.85
C LEU A 536 -6.65 -24.96 45.32
N HIS A 537 -5.86 -23.94 45.68
CA HIS A 537 -5.72 -23.48 47.06
C HIS A 537 -7.05 -22.99 47.63
N ARG A 538 -7.82 -22.22 46.85
CA ARG A 538 -9.17 -21.77 47.24
C ARG A 538 -10.17 -22.91 47.41
N ARG A 539 -9.97 -24.03 46.71
CA ARG A 539 -10.82 -25.23 46.76
C ARG A 539 -10.31 -26.31 47.70
N GLN A 540 -9.14 -26.13 48.32
CA GLN A 540 -8.46 -27.12 49.17
C GLN A 540 -8.26 -28.49 48.50
N LEU A 541 -7.97 -28.49 47.19
CA LEU A 541 -7.74 -29.71 46.42
C LEU A 541 -6.23 -30.01 46.30
N THR A 542 -5.85 -31.30 46.30
CA THR A 542 -4.45 -31.75 46.14
C THR A 542 -4.20 -32.53 44.84
N SER A 543 -5.12 -32.48 43.88
CA SER A 543 -5.05 -33.24 42.62
C SER A 543 -4.08 -32.62 41.61
N TRP A 544 -3.03 -33.35 41.23
CA TRP A 544 -2.12 -32.95 40.15
C TRP A 544 -2.83 -32.87 38.79
N ALA A 545 -3.88 -33.67 38.58
CA ALA A 545 -4.63 -33.71 37.33
C ALA A 545 -5.44 -32.41 37.14
N LEU A 546 -6.13 -31.98 38.19
CA LEU A 546 -6.87 -30.71 38.17
C LEU A 546 -5.93 -29.52 38.05
N LEU A 547 -4.76 -29.55 38.71
CA LEU A 547 -3.77 -28.49 38.57
C LEU A 547 -3.29 -28.38 37.13
N PHE A 548 -2.98 -29.50 36.47
CA PHE A 548 -2.57 -29.52 35.07
C PHE A 548 -3.70 -29.02 34.16
N LEU A 549 -4.90 -29.56 34.27
CA LEU A 549 -6.02 -29.20 33.39
C LEU A 549 -6.36 -27.71 33.48
N VAL A 550 -6.39 -27.14 34.69
CA VAL A 550 -6.64 -25.70 34.86
C VAL A 550 -5.46 -24.88 34.35
N SER A 551 -4.22 -25.24 34.71
CA SER A 551 -3.04 -24.45 34.33
C SER A 551 -2.80 -24.47 32.83
N ALA A 552 -2.77 -25.66 32.24
CA ALA A 552 -2.58 -25.85 30.81
C ALA A 552 -3.81 -25.39 30.00
N GLY A 553 -5.02 -25.51 30.55
CA GLY A 553 -6.23 -24.97 29.93
C GLY A 553 -6.21 -23.44 29.85
N VAL A 554 -5.82 -22.74 30.93
CA VAL A 554 -5.68 -21.27 30.92
C VAL A 554 -4.52 -20.84 30.03
N ASP A 555 -3.36 -21.51 30.08
CA ASP A 555 -2.25 -21.23 29.17
C ASP A 555 -2.69 -21.39 27.70
N ALA A 556 -3.36 -22.50 27.36
CA ALA A 556 -3.83 -22.76 26.02
C ALA A 556 -4.85 -21.71 25.54
N LEU A 557 -5.80 -21.34 26.40
CA LEU A 557 -6.80 -20.32 26.10
C LEU A 557 -6.14 -18.96 25.85
N VAL A 558 -5.23 -18.53 26.73
CA VAL A 558 -4.53 -17.24 26.58
C VAL A 558 -3.61 -17.26 25.36
N THR A 559 -2.91 -18.38 25.12
CA THR A 559 -2.09 -18.57 23.93
C THR A 559 -2.95 -18.43 22.66
N LEU A 560 -4.11 -19.08 22.62
CA LEU A 560 -5.03 -18.96 21.48
C LEU A 560 -5.65 -17.58 21.34
N MET A 561 -5.95 -16.87 22.43
CA MET A 561 -6.40 -15.48 22.37
C MET A 561 -5.35 -14.55 21.76
N LEU A 562 -4.06 -14.77 22.05
CA LEU A 562 -2.97 -13.90 21.58
C LEU A 562 -2.42 -14.26 20.21
N TYR A 563 -2.38 -15.56 19.89
CA TYR A 563 -1.74 -16.09 18.68
C TYR A 563 -2.74 -16.76 17.72
N GLY A 564 -4.01 -16.87 18.11
CA GLY A 564 -5.08 -17.45 17.29
C GLY A 564 -5.24 -16.79 15.93
N VAL A 565 -4.93 -15.50 15.86
CA VAL A 565 -4.93 -14.70 14.62
C VAL A 565 -4.00 -15.27 13.55
N ASN A 566 -2.91 -15.94 13.93
CA ASN A 566 -1.98 -16.56 12.98
C ASN A 566 -2.60 -17.76 12.25
N PHE A 567 -3.58 -18.42 12.87
CA PHE A 567 -4.32 -19.50 12.21
C PHE A 567 -5.30 -18.95 11.17
N LEU A 568 -5.91 -17.80 11.42
CA LEU A 568 -6.86 -17.20 10.47
C LEU A 568 -6.18 -16.84 9.14
N GLY A 569 -4.97 -16.27 9.18
CA GLY A 569 -4.21 -15.97 7.96
C GLY A 569 -3.81 -17.23 7.18
N ALA A 570 -3.45 -18.31 7.87
CA ALA A 570 -3.11 -19.57 7.19
C ALA A 570 -4.30 -20.27 6.49
N PHE A 571 -5.54 -19.89 6.81
CA PHE A 571 -6.76 -20.48 6.23
C PHE A 571 -7.57 -19.49 5.37
N SER A 572 -7.07 -18.27 5.15
CA SER A 572 -7.63 -17.26 4.23
C SER A 572 -6.81 -17.18 2.95
#